data_AF-A0A1D9C667-F1
#
_entry.id   AF-A0A1D9C667-F1
#
_cell.length_a   1.000
_cell.length_b   1.000
_cell.length_c   1.000
_cell.angle_alpha   90.00
_cell.angle_beta   90.00
_cell.angle_gamma   90.00
#
_symmetry.space_group_name_H-M   'P 1'
#
loop_
_entity.id
_entity.type
_entity.pdbx_description
1 polymer ?
#
loop_
_entity_poly.entity_id
_entity_poly.type
_entity_poly.pdbx_seq_one_letter_code
_entity_poly.pdbx_strand_id
1 'polypeptide(L)' 'VLRVTGCELLSDGSVRGSYRFGYDGRDFISFELGSGRFVAADSAAEITRRRWEHEGIVAERKTNYLKHICPEWLQKYVRY' A
#
# COMPACT_ATOMS: atom_id res chain seq x y z
N VAL A 1 13.39 -8.43 -7.32
CA VAL A 1 12.55 -7.46 -6.56
C VAL A 1 11.14 -7.49 -7.11
N LEU A 2 10.12 -7.57 -6.26
CA LEU A 2 8.71 -7.55 -6.63
C LEU A 2 8.03 -6.36 -5.94
N ARG A 3 7.14 -5.69 -6.68
CA ARG A 3 6.29 -4.62 -6.15
C ARG A 3 4.86 -4.83 -6.63
N VAL A 4 3.95 -5.00 -5.68
CA VAL A 4 2.51 -5.14 -5.94
C VAL A 4 1.80 -3.98 -5.27
N THR A 5 0.95 -3.28 -6.01
CA THR A 5 0.11 -2.20 -5.49
C THR A 5 -1.25 -2.32 -6.13
N GLY A 6 -2.31 -2.17 -5.35
CA GLY A 6 -3.66 -2.30 -5.88
C GLY A 6 -4.72 -1.93 -4.86
N CYS A 7 -5.93 -1.72 -5.37
CA CYS A 7 -7.12 -1.44 -4.60
C CYS A 7 -8.28 -2.29 -5.07
N GLU A 8 -9.27 -2.42 -4.20
CA GLU A 8 -10.52 -3.12 -4.40
C GLU A 8 -11.65 -2.19 -3.97
N LEU A 9 -12.63 -2.01 -4.85
CA LEU A 9 -13.89 -1.31 -4.56
C LEU A 9 -14.90 -2.33 -4.04
N LEU A 10 -15.31 -2.18 -2.80
CA LEU A 10 -16.30 -3.03 -2.16
C LEU A 10 -17.73 -2.54 -2.46
N SER A 11 -18.69 -3.44 -2.33
CA SER A 11 -20.11 -3.17 -2.63
C SER A 11 -20.75 -2.15 -1.68
N ASP A 12 -20.19 -1.93 -0.49
CA ASP A 12 -20.59 -0.88 0.45
C ASP A 12 -19.98 0.50 0.12
N GLY A 13 -19.24 0.61 -0.99
CA GLY A 13 -18.55 1.81 -1.43
C GLY A 13 -17.21 2.07 -0.72
N SER A 14 -16.79 1.18 0.19
CA SER A 14 -15.49 1.29 0.83
C SER A 14 -14.36 0.81 -0.10
N VAL A 15 -13.15 1.32 0.15
CA VAL A 15 -11.95 0.99 -0.63
C VAL A 15 -10.97 0.23 0.24
N ARG A 16 -10.58 -0.96 -0.19
CA ARG A 16 -9.41 -1.66 0.35
C ARG A 16 -8.24 -1.42 -0.58
N GLY A 17 -7.04 -1.28 -0.02
CA GLY A 17 -5.86 -1.06 -0.82
C GLY A 17 -4.62 -1.55 -0.11
N SER A 18 -3.68 -2.09 -0.87
CA SER A 18 -2.43 -2.60 -0.34
C SER A 18 -1.25 -2.25 -1.23
N TYR A 19 -0.10 -2.16 -0.60
CA TYR A 19 1.20 -2.07 -1.23
C TYR A 19 2.12 -3.11 -0.59
N ARG A 20 2.78 -3.93 -1.41
CA ARG A 20 3.74 -4.95 -0.97
C ARG A 20 5.02 -4.84 -1.78
N PHE A 21 6.13 -4.97 -1.09
CA PHE A 21 7.45 -4.90 -1.67
C PHE A 21 8.31 -6.01 -1.09
N GLY A 22 8.99 -6.75 -1.98
CA GLY A 22 9.76 -7.93 -1.63
C GLY A 22 11.02 -8.12 -2.46
N TYR A 23 11.99 -8.83 -1.90
CA TYR A 23 13.28 -9.18 -2.50
C TYR A 23 13.44 -10.70 -2.50
N ASP A 24 13.99 -11.25 -3.58
CA ASP A 24 14.30 -12.69 -3.70
C ASP A 24 13.15 -13.64 -3.32
N GLY A 25 11.93 -13.25 -3.71
CA GLY A 25 10.71 -14.03 -3.42
C GLY A 25 10.22 -13.94 -1.98
N ARG A 26 10.85 -13.12 -1.13
CA ARG A 26 10.45 -12.88 0.26
C ARG A 26 9.83 -11.49 0.41
N ASP A 27 8.83 -11.40 1.28
CA ASP A 27 8.29 -10.11 1.69
C ASP A 27 9.35 -9.29 2.42
N PHE A 28 9.32 -7.97 2.22
CA PHE A 28 10.22 -7.04 2.90
C PHE A 28 9.41 -6.01 3.67
N ILE A 29 8.55 -5.24 2.99
CA ILE A 29 7.67 -4.26 3.64
C ILE A 29 6.31 -4.20 2.95
N SER A 30 5.27 -4.07 3.74
CA SER A 30 3.89 -3.91 3.26
C SER A 30 3.21 -2.71 3.90
N PHE A 31 2.15 -2.22 3.26
CA PHE A 31 1.29 -1.15 3.73
C PHE A 31 -0.15 -1.50 3.36
N GLU A 32 -1.05 -1.40 4.32
CA GLU A 32 -2.47 -1.65 4.12
C GLU A 32 -3.24 -0.35 4.40
N LEU A 33 -4.11 0.06 3.47
CA LEU A 33 -4.86 1.31 3.56
C LEU A 33 -5.71 1.39 4.83
N GLY A 34 -6.28 0.26 5.25
CA GLY A 34 -7.13 0.19 6.44
C GLY A 34 -6.39 0.48 7.75
N SER A 35 -5.11 0.12 7.85
CA SER A 35 -4.30 0.43 9.03
C SER A 35 -3.56 1.76 8.89
N GLY A 36 -3.25 2.18 7.65
CA GLY A 36 -2.45 3.37 7.37
C GLY A 36 -1.00 3.24 7.85
N ARG A 37 -0.53 2.02 8.13
CA ARG A 37 0.79 1.75 8.72
C ARG A 37 1.57 0.75 7.89
N PHE A 38 2.89 0.86 7.99
CA PHE A 38 3.79 -0.10 7.37
C PHE A 38 3.99 -1.31 8.28
N VAL A 39 4.14 -2.49 7.70
CA VAL A 39 4.51 -3.72 8.39
C VAL A 39 5.83 -4.21 7.78
N ALA A 40 6.86 -4.34 8.61
CA ALA A 40 8.14 -4.92 8.22
C ALA A 40 8.06 -6.44 8.31
N ALA A 41 8.65 -7.14 7.32
CA ALA A 41 8.70 -8.60 7.32
C ALA A 41 9.85 -9.15 8.17
N ASP A 42 10.94 -8.38 8.34
CA ASP A 42 12.12 -8.77 9.12
C ASP A 42 12.82 -7.58 9.79
N SER A 43 13.90 -7.85 10.52
CA SER A 43 14.68 -6.85 11.24
C SER A 43 15.41 -5.86 10.33
N ALA A 44 15.73 -6.22 9.09
CA ALA A 44 16.32 -5.31 8.13
C ALA A 44 15.26 -4.33 7.60
N ALA A 45 14.05 -4.81 7.34
CA ALA A 45 12.91 -4.00 6.92
C ALA A 45 12.44 -3.02 8.01
N GLU A 46 12.63 -3.35 9.29
CA GLU A 46 12.32 -2.45 10.42
C GLU A 46 13.02 -1.10 10.34
N ILE A 47 14.26 -1.07 9.82
CA ILE A 47 15.01 0.19 9.62
C ILE A 47 14.27 1.08 8.62
N THR A 48 13.78 0.50 7.54
CA THR A 48 13.01 1.21 6.51
C THR A 48 11.64 1.64 7.04
N ARG A 49 10.95 0.76 7.78
CA ARG A 49 9.67 1.07 8.41
C ARG A 49 9.77 2.30 9.31
N ARG A 50 10.72 2.31 10.24
CA ARG A 50 10.92 3.43 11.19
C ARG A 50 11.21 4.73 10.46
N ARG A 51 12.07 4.69 9.44
CA ARG A 51 12.38 5.88 8.63
C ARG A 51 11.13 6.42 7.93
N TRP A 52 10.37 5.56 7.27
CA TRP A 52 9.17 5.97 6.54
C TRP A 52 8.03 6.43 7.46
N GLU A 53 7.88 5.81 8.62
CA GLU A 53 6.93 6.26 9.65
C GLU A 53 7.36 7.61 10.26
N HIS A 54 8.65 7.83 10.48
CA HIS A 54 9.18 9.11 10.96
C HIS A 54 9.01 10.24 9.93
N GLU A 55 9.34 9.97 8.67
CA GLU A 55 9.20 10.95 7.58
C GLU A 55 7.72 11.23 7.25
N GLY A 56 6.82 10.24 7.41
CA GLY A 56 5.37 10.37 7.17
C GLY A 56 4.95 10.48 5.71
N ILE A 57 5.76 11.14 4.88
CA ILE A 57 5.49 11.44 3.46
C ILE A 57 5.18 10.19 2.65
N VAL A 58 5.86 9.07 2.93
CA VAL A 58 5.64 7.82 2.19
C VAL A 58 4.26 7.24 2.52
N ALA A 59 3.85 7.27 3.79
CA ALA A 59 2.52 6.82 4.20
C ALA A 59 1.43 7.68 3.54
N GLU A 60 1.57 9.00 3.56
CA GLU A 60 0.63 9.92 2.92
C GLU A 60 0.50 9.66 1.41
N ARG A 61 1.61 9.49 0.70
CA ARG A 61 1.60 9.17 -0.73
C ARG A 61 0.91 7.85 -1.04
N LYS A 62 1.14 6.81 -0.21
CA LYS A 62 0.48 5.51 -0.38
C LYS A 62 -1.01 5.60 -0.09
N THR A 63 -1.40 6.30 0.99
CA THR A 63 -2.79 6.57 1.31
C THR A 63 -3.48 7.30 0.16
N ASN A 64 -2.91 8.39 -0.35
CA ASN A 64 -3.49 9.16 -1.45
C ASN A 64 -3.69 8.31 -2.71
N TYR A 65 -2.67 7.53 -3.10
CA TYR A 65 -2.77 6.67 -4.27
C TYR A 65 -3.84 5.58 -4.10
N LEU A 66 -3.83 4.87 -2.96
CA LEU A 66 -4.73 3.74 -2.73
C LEU A 66 -6.19 4.18 -2.50
N LYS A 67 -6.40 5.36 -1.89
CA LYS A 67 -7.73 5.88 -1.56
C LYS A 67 -8.41 6.61 -2.71
N HIS A 68 -7.65 7.27 -3.58
CA HIS A 68 -8.21 8.16 -4.61
C HIS A 68 -7.82 7.72 -6.01
N ILE A 69 -6.53 7.67 -6.31
CA ILE A 69 -6.05 7.46 -7.67
C ILE A 69 -6.41 6.06 -8.17
N CYS A 70 -6.13 5.03 -7.37
CA CYS A 70 -6.41 3.65 -7.75
C CYS A 70 -7.90 3.39 -8.03
N PRO A 71 -8.86 3.74 -7.15
CA PRO A 71 -10.28 3.52 -7.42
C PRO A 71 -10.81 4.36 -8.59
N GLU A 72 -10.33 5.59 -8.79
CA GLU A 72 -10.67 6.39 -9.98
C GLU A 72 -10.27 5.69 -11.28
N TRP A 73 -9.06 5.10 -11.31
CA TRP A 73 -8.61 4.31 -12.44
C TRP A 73 -9.44 3.04 -12.62
N LEU A 74 -9.80 2.35 -11.52
CA LEU A 74 -10.62 1.16 -11.58
C LEU A 74 -11.99 1.45 -12.19
N GLN A 75 -12.68 2.51 -11.73
CA GLN A 75 -13.97 2.95 -12.30
C GLN A 75 -13.85 3.32 -13.77
N LYS A 76 -12.78 4.06 -14.14
CA LYS A 76 -12.58 4.52 -15.52
C LYS A 76 -12.37 3.38 -16.51
N TYR A 77 -11.57 2.37 -16.15
CA TYR A 77 -11.13 1.35 -17.11
C TYR A 77 -11.89 0.02 -17.01
N VAL A 78 -12.38 -0.33 -15.82
CA VAL A 78 -13.07 -1.62 -15.60
C VAL A 78 -14.59 -1.47 -15.68
N ARG A 79 -15.13 -0.23 -15.62
CA ARG A 79 -16.57 0.04 -15.47
C ARG A 79 -17.16 -0.82 -14.34
N TYR A 80 -16.61 -0.60 -13.15
CA TYR A 80 -17.13 -1.19 -11.92
C TYR A 80 -18.50 -0.62 -11.57
#